data_AF-A0A850JT14-F1
#
_entry.id   AF-A0A850JT14-F1
#
_cell.length_a   1.000
_cell.length_b   1.000
_cell.length_c   1.000
_cell.angle_alpha   90.00
_cell.angle_beta   90.00
_cell.angle_gamma   90.00
#
_symmetry.space_group_name_H-M   'P 1'
#
loop_
_entity.id
_entity.type
_entity.pdbx_description
1 polymer ?
#
loop_
_entity_poly.entity_id
_entity_poly.type
_entity_poly.pdbx_seq_one_letter_code
_entity_poly.pdbx_strand_id
1 'polypeptide(L)'
;MTVRDGKARTAQRRVKVPRGAVVEITVTGDTADEFHLHGYDRELQITPGRPATLRFTAGTPGVFEAELHHSGARVFELQVG
;
A
#
# COMPACT_ATOMS: atom_id res chain seq x y z
N MET A 1 -1.41 1.06 7.91
CA MET A 1 -1.81 -0.36 7.96
C MET A 1 -0.71 -1.17 8.62
N THR A 2 -1.00 -2.40 9.06
CA THR A 2 0.02 -3.27 9.67
C THR A 2 0.16 -4.59 8.92
N VAL A 3 1.38 -5.13 8.85
CA VAL A 3 1.68 -6.47 8.35
C VAL A 3 2.10 -7.33 9.53
N ARG A 4 1.48 -8.50 9.69
CA ARG A 4 1.87 -9.49 10.69
C ARG A 4 1.92 -10.87 10.07
N ASP A 5 3.02 -11.58 10.24
CA ASP A 5 3.22 -12.94 9.70
C ASP A 5 2.91 -13.01 8.18
N GLY A 6 3.38 -12.03 7.40
CA GLY A 6 3.11 -11.92 5.96
C GLY A 6 1.64 -11.60 5.59
N LYS A 7 0.80 -11.25 6.56
CA LYS A 7 -0.62 -10.91 6.36
C LYS A 7 -0.87 -9.43 6.64
N ALA A 8 -1.41 -8.74 5.64
CA ALA A 8 -1.82 -7.36 5.80
C ALA A 8 -3.14 -7.24 6.59
N ARG A 9 -3.17 -6.26 7.49
CA ARG A 9 -4.37 -5.81 8.21
C ARG A 9 -4.64 -4.36 7.86
N THR A 10 -5.67 -4.17 7.05
CA THR A 10 -6.19 -2.86 6.64
C THR A 10 -7.58 -2.64 7.21
N ALA A 11 -8.00 -1.38 7.35
CA ALA A 11 -9.37 -1.05 7.75
C ALA A 11 -10.38 -1.29 6.62
N GLN A 12 -9.94 -1.09 5.36
CA GLN A 12 -10.76 -1.20 4.17
C GLN A 12 -10.01 -1.99 3.10
N ARG A 13 -10.74 -2.80 2.32
CA ARG A 13 -10.19 -3.53 1.17
C ARG A 13 -10.13 -2.68 -0.09
N ARG A 14 -10.92 -1.61 -0.13
CA ARG A 14 -10.93 -0.63 -1.22
C ARG A 14 -10.98 0.77 -0.64
N VAL A 15 -10.03 1.60 -1.06
CA VAL A 15 -9.91 3.00 -0.64
C VAL A 15 -10.18 3.87 -1.86
N LYS A 16 -11.19 4.74 -1.80
CA LYS A 16 -11.55 5.66 -2.87
C LYS A 16 -10.94 7.03 -2.60
N VAL A 17 -10.28 7.61 -3.58
CA VAL A 17 -9.71 8.97 -3.50
C VAL A 17 -10.03 9.77 -4.76
N PRO A 18 -10.21 11.10 -4.64
CA PRO A 18 -10.34 11.96 -5.80
C PRO A 18 -9.09 11.92 -6.69
N ARG A 19 -9.28 12.03 -8.01
CA ARG A 19 -8.15 12.30 -8.91
C ARG A 19 -7.41 13.58 -8.49
N GLY A 20 -6.08 13.51 -8.43
CA GLY A 20 -5.20 14.59 -8.00
C GLY A 20 -5.01 14.69 -6.48
N ALA A 21 -5.66 13.83 -5.69
CA ALA A 21 -5.44 13.79 -4.25
C ALA A 21 -3.99 13.39 -3.91
N VAL A 22 -3.43 14.01 -2.87
CA VAL A 22 -2.18 13.53 -2.26
C VAL A 22 -2.54 12.38 -1.33
N VAL A 23 -2.00 11.21 -1.63
CA VAL A 23 -2.21 9.98 -0.87
C VAL A 23 -0.95 9.69 -0.05
N GLU A 24 -1.17 9.30 1.20
CA GLU A 24 -0.13 8.85 2.11
C GLU A 24 -0.49 7.46 2.64
N ILE A 25 0.42 6.50 2.43
CA ILE A 25 0.27 5.11 2.87
C ILE A 25 1.38 4.84 3.86
N THR A 26 1.00 4.62 5.12
CA THR A 26 1.94 4.21 6.17
C THR A 26 1.78 2.72 6.46
N VAL A 27 2.89 2.01 6.45
CA VAL A 27 2.99 0.56 6.67
C VAL A 27 3.91 0.28 7.84
N THR A 28 3.53 -0.67 8.69
CA THR A 28 4.38 -1.16 9.78
C THR A 28 4.29 -2.68 9.82
N GLY A 29 5.43 -3.36 9.71
CA GLY A 29 5.51 -4.82 9.74
C GLY A 29 6.28 -5.34 10.96
N ASP A 30 6.04 -6.60 11.33
CA ASP A 30 6.90 -7.34 12.28
C ASP A 30 7.98 -8.19 11.58
N THR A 31 7.88 -8.37 10.26
CA THR A 31 8.89 -9.02 9.42
C THR A 31 9.40 -8.06 8.35
N ALA A 32 10.60 -8.34 7.82
CA ALA A 32 11.10 -7.65 6.65
C ALA A 32 10.29 -8.08 5.43
N ASP A 33 9.85 -7.11 4.63
CA ASP A 33 9.07 -7.34 3.41
C ASP A 33 9.10 -6.08 2.55
N GLU A 34 8.34 -6.07 1.46
CA GLU A 34 8.22 -4.95 0.56
C GLU A 34 6.77 -4.77 0.13
N PHE A 35 6.30 -3.54 0.16
CA PHE A 35 4.98 -3.15 -0.30
C PHE A 35 5.05 -2.56 -1.70
N HIS A 36 4.17 -3.00 -2.58
CA HIS A 36 4.05 -2.49 -3.95
C HIS A 36 2.65 -1.93 -4.22
N LEU A 37 2.60 -0.78 -4.88
CA LEU A 37 1.37 -0.22 -5.46
C LEU A 37 1.48 -0.21 -6.98
N HIS A 38 0.76 -1.14 -7.61
CA HIS A 38 0.72 -1.30 -9.05
C HIS A 38 0.13 -0.10 -9.77
N GLY A 39 0.59 0.17 -10.99
CA GLY A 39 0.12 1.26 -11.86
C GLY A 39 0.56 2.68 -11.45
N TYR A 40 1.11 2.84 -10.25
CA TYR A 40 1.88 4.03 -9.85
C TYR A 40 3.38 3.76 -9.76
N ASP A 41 3.82 2.50 -9.90
CA ASP A 41 5.20 2.04 -9.74
C ASP A 41 5.82 2.63 -8.48
N ARG A 42 5.18 2.33 -7.34
CA ARG A 42 5.65 2.76 -6.02
C ARG A 42 5.90 1.56 -5.14
N GLU A 43 7.05 1.60 -4.51
CA GLU A 43 7.55 0.54 -3.65
C GLU A 43 7.94 1.13 -2.30
N LEU A 44 7.83 0.32 -1.25
CA LEU A 44 8.17 0.72 0.10
C LEU A 44 8.76 -0.47 0.87
N GLN A 45 10.01 -0.34 1.27
CA GLN A 45 10.70 -1.34 2.09
C GLN A 45 10.13 -1.34 3.52
N ILE A 46 9.76 -2.52 4.01
CA ILE A 46 9.24 -2.73 5.35
C ILE A 46 10.38 -3.27 6.22
N THR A 47 10.76 -2.50 7.24
CA THR A 47 11.71 -2.95 8.26
C THR A 47 10.95 -3.31 9.54
N PRO A 48 11.24 -4.45 10.20
CA PRO A 48 10.57 -4.85 11.43
C PRO A 48 10.49 -3.74 12.48
N GLY A 49 9.29 -3.47 12.95
CA GLY A 49 9.01 -2.49 14.01
C GLY A 49 9.17 -1.02 13.62
N ARG A 50 9.56 -0.71 12.37
CA ARG A 50 9.73 0.67 11.90
C ARG A 50 8.62 1.04 10.91
N PRO A 51 7.83 2.09 11.18
CA PRO A 51 6.91 2.61 10.19
C PRO A 51 7.65 3.13 8.96
N ALA A 52 7.13 2.79 7.79
CA ALA A 52 7.57 3.31 6.50
C ALA A 52 6.37 4.01 5.84
N THR A 53 6.62 5.11 5.13
CA THR A 53 5.55 5.91 4.51
C THR A 53 5.85 6.18 3.04
N LEU A 54 4.86 5.89 2.20
CA LEU A 54 4.84 6.25 0.79
C LEU A 54 3.88 7.44 0.60
N ARG A 55 4.33 8.48 -0.10
CA ARG A 55 3.50 9.65 -0.44
C ARG A 55 3.56 9.94 -1.93
N PHE A 56 2.41 10.08 -2.57
CA PHE A 56 2.31 10.34 -4.01
C PHE A 56 1.01 11.06 -4.37
N THR A 57 0.94 11.60 -5.58
CA THR A 57 -0.28 12.21 -6.13
C THR A 57 -1.05 11.18 -6.97
N ALA A 58 -2.31 10.95 -6.65
CA ALA A 58 -3.20 10.03 -7.36
C ALA A 58 -3.73 10.64 -8.67
N GLY A 59 -2.84 10.86 -9.65
CA GLY A 59 -3.15 11.54 -10.92
C GLY A 59 -3.82 10.67 -11.99
N THR A 60 -3.64 9.35 -11.91
CA THR A 60 -4.13 8.37 -12.89
C THR A 60 -5.46 7.79 -12.42
N PRO A 61 -6.56 7.95 -13.17
CA PRO A 61 -7.84 7.33 -12.83
C PRO A 61 -7.76 5.81 -13.02
N GLY A 62 -8.48 5.05 -12.18
CA GLY A 62 -8.50 3.59 -12.28
C GLY A 62 -8.59 2.90 -10.92
N VAL A 63 -8.39 1.59 -10.94
CA VAL A 63 -8.29 0.74 -9.76
C VAL A 63 -6.93 0.08 -9.76
N PHE A 64 -6.20 0.23 -8.66
CA PHE A 64 -4.82 -0.17 -8.52
C PHE A 64 -4.66 -1.13 -7.35
N GLU A 65 -4.00 -2.25 -7.58
CA GLU A 65 -3.75 -3.26 -6.55
C GLU A 65 -2.53 -2.89 -5.73
N ALA A 66 -2.64 -3.07 -4.42
CA ALA A 66 -1.54 -2.97 -3.49
C ALA A 66 -1.25 -4.34 -2.87
N GLU A 67 0.01 -4.75 -2.84
CA GLU A 67 0.41 -6.09 -2.40
C GLU A 67 1.69 -6.09 -1.55
N LEU A 68 1.96 -7.23 -0.93
CA LEU A 68 3.26 -7.56 -0.34
C LEU A 68 4.04 -8.44 -1.31
N HIS A 69 5.28 -8.04 -1.63
CA HIS A 69 6.11 -8.69 -2.64
C HIS A 69 6.44 -10.14 -2.27
N HIS A 70 7.00 -10.39 -1.07
CA HIS A 70 7.51 -11.73 -0.74
C HIS A 70 6.40 -12.77 -0.58
N SER A 71 5.25 -12.37 -0.03
CA SER A 71 4.13 -13.27 0.17
C SER A 71 3.12 -13.28 -0.99
N GLY A 72 3.23 -12.36 -1.94
CA GLY A 72 2.21 -12.10 -2.97
C GLY A 72 0.85 -11.73 -2.39
N ALA A 73 0.80 -11.27 -1.13
CA ALA A 73 -0.46 -11.08 -0.42
C ALA A 73 -1.08 -9.76 -0.84
N ARG A 74 -2.29 -9.82 -1.39
CA ARG A 74 -3.10 -8.63 -1.67
C ARG A 74 -3.48 -7.92 -0.37
N VAL A 75 -3.33 -6.60 -0.38
CA VAL A 75 -3.47 -5.74 0.79
C VAL A 75 -4.75 -4.90 0.72
N PHE A 76 -4.87 -4.08 -0.32
CA PHE A 76 -6.06 -3.28 -0.63
C PHE A 76 -6.04 -2.84 -2.10
N GLU A 77 -7.14 -2.28 -2.57
CA GLU A 77 -7.26 -1.63 -3.87
C GLU A 77 -7.42 -0.12 -3.69
N LEU A 78 -6.63 0.67 -4.40
CA LEU A 78 -6.82 2.11 -4.51
C LEU A 78 -7.68 2.41 -5.73
N GLN A 79 -8.83 3.05 -5.53
CA GLN A 79 -9.67 3.55 -6.60
C GLN A 79 -9.52 5.07 -6.72
N VAL A 80 -9.13 5.53 -7.90
CA VAL A 80 -8.96 6.93 -8.24
C VAL A 80 -10.02 7.32 -9.26
N GLY A 81 -10.84 8.32 -8.94
CA GLY A 81 -11.93 8.80 -9.78
C GLY A 81 -12.54 10.09 -9.29
#